data_AF-A0A0S7WJ20-F1
#
_entry.id   AF-A0A0S7WJ20-F1
#
_cell.length_a   1.000
_cell.length_b   1.000
_cell.length_c   1.000
_cell.angle_alpha   90.00
_cell.angle_beta   90.00
_cell.angle_gamma   90.00
#
_symmetry.space_group_name_H-M   'P 1'
#
loop_
_entity.id
_entity.type
_entity.pdbx_description
1 polymer ?
#
loop_
_entity_poly.entity_id
_entity_poly.type
_entity_poly.pdbx_seq_one_letter_code
_entity_poly.pdbx_strand_id
1 'polypeptide(L)'
;MTAAKCLYHVDAPVRFLSLEPLRGPVALRLLPPSAIDWIIVGAQTGPGAQPVEPGWVESILYWADRVGLPVLLKRNLGWHEQRQQWPDASRTIRKTK
;
A
#
# COMPACT_ATOMS: atom_id res chain seq x y z
N MET A 1 2.38 8.78 -12.33
CA MET A 1 2.72 7.58 -11.52
C MET A 1 4.18 7.15 -11.74
N THR A 2 5.08 8.13 -11.66
CA THR A 2 6.51 7.97 -12.01
C THR A 2 7.36 7.70 -10.75
N ALA A 3 6.99 8.30 -9.61
CA ALA A 3 7.73 8.18 -8.35
C ALA A 3 7.76 6.77 -7.75
N ALA A 4 6.63 6.03 -7.76
CA ALA A 4 6.58 4.68 -7.19
C ALA A 4 7.43 3.65 -7.98
N LYS A 5 7.73 3.92 -9.26
CA LYS A 5 8.63 3.07 -10.05
C LYS A 5 10.08 3.18 -9.57
N CYS A 6 10.48 4.34 -9.04
CA CYS A 6 11.83 4.54 -8.52
C CYS A 6 12.15 3.59 -7.35
N LEU A 7 11.14 3.17 -6.57
CA LEU A 7 11.31 2.16 -5.51
C LEU A 7 11.93 0.86 -6.04
N TYR A 8 11.69 0.49 -7.30
CA TYR A 8 12.33 -0.69 -7.88
C TYR A 8 13.87 -0.62 -7.87
N HIS A 9 14.43 0.58 -7.94
CA HIS A 9 15.86 0.82 -8.01
C HIS A 9 16.50 1.18 -6.67
N VAL A 10 15.70 1.32 -5.61
CA VAL A 10 16.21 1.62 -4.27
C VAL A 10 16.64 0.32 -3.61
N ASP A 11 17.91 0.24 -3.22
CA ASP A 11 18.42 -0.83 -2.36
C ASP A 11 17.99 -0.56 -0.92
N ALA A 12 16.77 -0.98 -0.60
CA ALA A 12 16.20 -0.90 0.73
C ALA A 12 15.62 -2.25 1.13
N PRO A 13 15.78 -2.66 2.40
CA PRO A 13 15.24 -3.92 2.90
C PRO A 13 13.72 -3.95 2.76
N VAL A 14 13.04 -2.83 3.02
CA VAL A 14 11.59 -2.71 2.87
C VAL A 14 11.27 -1.48 2.03
N ARG A 15 10.44 -1.67 1.00
CA ARG A 15 9.84 -0.55 0.25
C ARG A 15 8.34 -0.61 0.35
N PHE A 16 7.72 0.49 0.74
CA PHE A 16 6.29 0.52 0.97
C PHE A 16 5.64 1.70 0.26
N LEU A 17 4.34 1.55 0.00
CA LEU A 17 3.50 2.68 -0.40
C LEU A 17 2.63 3.09 0.78
N SER A 18 2.81 4.34 1.22
CA SER A 18 1.86 5.00 2.10
C SER A 18 0.83 5.72 1.26
N LEU A 19 -0.40 5.22 1.25
CA LEU A 19 -1.55 5.77 0.53
C LEU A 19 -2.43 6.54 1.51
N GLU A 20 -1.87 7.59 2.08
CA GLU A 20 -2.49 8.33 3.19
C GLU A 20 -2.35 9.85 3.06
N PRO A 21 -3.46 10.61 3.10
CA PRO A 21 -4.83 10.12 2.97
C PRO A 21 -5.09 9.54 1.57
N LEU A 22 -5.89 8.48 1.47
CA LEU A 22 -6.34 7.96 0.18
C LEU A 22 -7.36 8.92 -0.44
N ARG A 23 -6.90 9.77 -1.37
CA ARG A 23 -7.71 10.84 -1.99
C ARG A 23 -8.16 10.55 -3.43
N GLY A 24 -7.84 9.37 -3.96
CA GLY A 24 -8.20 9.00 -5.32
C GLY A 24 -7.79 7.58 -5.67
N PRO A 25 -8.21 7.08 -6.85
CA PRO A 25 -7.87 5.74 -7.30
C PRO A 25 -6.37 5.62 -7.57
N VAL A 26 -5.79 4.45 -7.21
CA VAL A 26 -4.37 4.16 -7.39
C VAL A 26 -4.22 3.00 -8.38
N ALA A 27 -3.48 3.21 -9.47
CA ALA A 27 -3.27 2.19 -10.49
C ALA A 27 -2.12 1.23 -10.14
N LEU A 28 -2.20 0.54 -9.00
CA LEU A 28 -1.16 -0.38 -8.50
C LEU A 28 -0.71 -1.43 -9.55
N ARG A 29 -1.63 -1.85 -10.42
CA ARG A 29 -1.36 -2.76 -11.54
C ARG A 29 -0.27 -2.34 -12.52
N LEU A 30 0.11 -1.05 -12.57
CA LEU A 30 1.20 -0.58 -13.44
C LEU A 30 2.58 -0.61 -12.75
N LEU A 31 2.64 -1.06 -11.50
CA LEU A 31 3.88 -1.31 -10.78
C LEU A 31 4.24 -2.80 -10.88
N PRO A 32 5.52 -3.14 -11.10
CA PRO A 32 5.97 -4.50 -10.89
C PRO A 32 5.64 -4.94 -9.45
N PRO A 33 5.07 -6.13 -9.22
CA PRO A 33 4.78 -6.61 -7.86
C PRO A 33 6.03 -6.70 -6.97
N SER A 34 7.22 -6.80 -7.58
CA SER A 34 8.52 -6.79 -6.91
C SER A 34 9.03 -5.39 -6.57
N ALA A 35 8.35 -4.31 -6.99
CA ALA A 35 8.75 -2.92 -6.73
C ALA A 35 8.39 -2.43 -5.32
N ILE A 36 7.49 -3.11 -4.64
CA ILE A 36 7.04 -2.78 -3.28
C ILE A 36 6.86 -4.09 -2.50
N ASP A 37 6.98 -3.99 -1.19
CA ASP A 37 6.94 -5.12 -0.27
C ASP A 37 5.76 -4.98 0.71
N TRP A 38 5.15 -3.79 0.81
CA TRP A 38 4.08 -3.47 1.75
C TRP A 38 3.23 -2.27 1.31
N ILE A 39 1.95 -2.25 1.70
CA ILE A 39 1.04 -1.13 1.46
C ILE A 39 0.42 -0.70 2.79
N ILE A 40 0.31 0.61 3.00
CA ILE A 40 -0.38 1.22 4.13
C ILE A 40 -1.48 2.13 3.57
N VAL A 41 -2.70 2.01 4.09
CA VAL A 41 -3.86 2.80 3.66
C VAL A 41 -4.54 3.45 4.86
N GLY A 42 -4.89 4.72 4.71
CA GLY A 42 -5.47 5.52 5.78
C GLY A 42 -6.29 6.68 5.22
N ALA A 43 -7.27 7.13 5.99
CA ALA A 43 -8.12 8.27 5.62
C ALA A 43 -7.52 9.61 6.04
N GLN A 44 -8.10 10.68 5.53
CA GLN A 44 -7.84 12.04 6.01
C GLN A 44 -8.37 12.19 7.45
N THR A 45 -7.67 12.98 8.25
CA THR A 45 -8.06 13.31 9.64
C THR A 45 -8.14 14.82 9.83
N GLY A 46 -8.96 15.26 10.78
CA GLY A 46 -9.12 16.67 11.13
C GLY A 46 -10.35 17.33 10.48
N PRO A 47 -10.59 18.63 10.76
CA PRO A 47 -11.70 19.37 10.20
C PRO A 47 -11.73 19.31 8.67
N GLY A 48 -12.89 19.01 8.09
CA GLY A 48 -13.06 18.90 6.63
C GLY A 48 -12.54 17.60 6.01
N ALA A 49 -12.18 16.59 6.82
CA ALA A 49 -11.82 15.26 6.34
C ALA A 49 -12.94 14.69 5.45
N GLN A 50 -12.57 14.28 4.24
CA GLN A 50 -13.49 13.66 3.30
C GLN A 50 -13.50 12.14 3.50
N PRO A 51 -14.68 11.48 3.37
CA PRO A 51 -14.76 10.03 3.33
C PRO A 51 -13.91 9.46 2.19
N VAL A 52 -13.27 8.32 2.45
CA VAL A 52 -12.58 7.56 1.41
C VAL A 52 -13.62 6.78 0.61
N GLU A 53 -13.53 6.85 -0.72
CA GLU A 53 -14.40 6.06 -1.59
C GLU A 53 -14.09 4.55 -1.43
N PRO A 54 -15.07 3.71 -1.04
CA PRO A 54 -14.83 2.29 -0.76
C PRO A 54 -14.20 1.52 -1.93
N GLY A 55 -14.61 1.83 -3.16
CA GLY A 55 -14.08 1.18 -4.36
C GLY A 55 -12.56 1.38 -4.55
N TRP A 56 -11.98 2.44 -3.99
CA TRP A 56 -10.52 2.62 -4.03
C TRP A 56 -9.81 1.66 -3.08
N VAL A 57 -10.37 1.45 -1.87
CA VAL A 57 -9.83 0.50 -0.89
C VAL A 57 -9.98 -0.93 -1.41
N GLU A 58 -11.15 -1.30 -1.94
CA GLU A 58 -11.42 -2.61 -2.54
C GLU A 58 -10.44 -2.93 -3.67
N SER A 59 -10.21 -1.98 -4.58
CA SER A 59 -9.26 -2.15 -5.68
C SER A 59 -7.83 -2.38 -5.19
N ILE A 60 -7.41 -1.69 -4.11
CA ILE A 60 -6.10 -1.90 -3.48
C ILE A 60 -6.01 -3.29 -2.87
N LEU A 61 -7.01 -3.68 -2.07
CA LEU A 61 -7.04 -4.98 -1.38
C LEU A 61 -7.06 -6.14 -2.38
N TYR A 62 -7.94 -6.06 -3.38
CA TYR A 62 -8.03 -7.07 -4.45
C TYR A 62 -6.69 -7.28 -5.14
N TRP A 63 -6.01 -6.20 -5.52
CA TRP A 63 -4.71 -6.32 -6.18
C TRP A 63 -3.65 -6.86 -5.23
N ALA A 64 -3.61 -6.37 -3.98
CA ALA A 64 -2.66 -6.83 -2.97
C ALA A 64 -2.81 -8.34 -2.69
N ASP A 65 -4.04 -8.84 -2.56
CA ASP A 65 -4.33 -10.25 -2.37
C ASP A 65 -3.90 -11.09 -3.56
N ARG A 66 -4.16 -10.62 -4.78
CA ARG A 66 -3.74 -11.27 -6.03
C ARG A 66 -2.24 -11.48 -6.14
N VAL A 67 -1.42 -10.60 -5.55
CA VAL A 67 0.05 -10.67 -5.64
C VAL A 67 0.74 -10.98 -4.31
N GLY A 68 -0.04 -11.34 -3.28
CA GLY A 68 0.46 -11.66 -1.95
C GLY A 68 1.21 -10.50 -1.29
N LEU A 69 0.73 -9.26 -1.42
CA LEU A 69 1.29 -8.12 -0.72
C LEU A 69 0.58 -7.90 0.62
N PRO A 70 1.33 -7.76 1.73
CA PRO A 70 0.74 -7.39 3.01
C PRO A 70 0.18 -5.97 2.94
N VAL A 71 -0.95 -5.76 3.61
CA VAL A 71 -1.59 -4.45 3.74
C VAL A 71 -1.84 -4.13 5.21
N LEU A 72 -1.54 -2.90 5.61
CA LEU A 72 -2.01 -2.31 6.86
C LEU A 72 -3.09 -1.28 6.56
N LEU A 73 -4.30 -1.50 7.08
CA LEU A 73 -5.38 -0.53 7.08
C LEU A 73 -5.36 0.21 8.41
N LYS A 74 -5.11 1.53 8.38
CA LYS A 74 -5.16 2.34 9.60
C LYS A 74 -6.58 2.41 10.13
N ARG A 75 -6.71 2.44 11.46
CA ARG A 75 -8.00 2.54 12.16
C ARG A 75 -8.83 3.76 11.72
N ASN A 76 -8.16 4.86 11.35
CA ASN A 76 -8.85 6.07 10.89
C ASN A 76 -9.53 5.89 9.52
N LEU A 77 -9.23 4.83 8.77
CA LEU A 77 -9.90 4.51 7.51
C LEU A 77 -11.38 4.19 7.70
N GLY A 78 -11.77 3.73 8.91
CA GLY A 78 -13.15 3.32 9.19
C GLY A 78 -13.59 2.09 8.38
N TRP A 79 -12.65 1.30 7.88
CA TRP A 79 -12.95 0.07 7.14
C TRP A 79 -13.59 -0.96 8.07
N HIS A 80 -14.58 -1.69 7.56
CA HIS A 80 -15.39 -2.63 8.34
C HIS A 80 -14.58 -3.80 8.92
N GLU A 81 -13.43 -4.11 8.30
CA GLU A 81 -12.50 -5.14 8.75
C GLU A 81 -11.13 -4.54 9.09
N GLN A 82 -10.54 -4.99 10.19
CA GLN A 82 -9.15 -4.68 10.50
C GLN A 82 -8.22 -5.57 9.70
N ARG A 83 -7.24 -4.96 9.04
CA ARG A 83 -6.15 -5.66 8.36
C ARG A 83 -4.82 -5.08 8.81
N GLN A 84 -4.04 -5.88 9.54
CA GLN A 84 -2.79 -5.49 10.20
C GLN A 84 -1.66 -6.44 9.76
N GLN A 85 -1.42 -6.52 8.44
CA GLN A 85 -0.37 -7.37 7.89
C GLN A 85 0.94 -6.58 7.78
N TRP A 86 2.04 -7.23 8.12
CA TRP A 86 3.39 -6.66 8.10
C TRP A 86 4.21 -7.27 6.96
N PRO A 87 5.23 -6.55 6.44
CA PRO A 87 6.16 -7.12 5.47
C PRO A 87 6.86 -8.34 6.06
N ASP A 88 6.93 -9.43 5.29
CA ASP A 88 7.68 -10.61 5.68
C ASP A 88 9.19 -10.33 5.58
N ALA A 89 9.93 -10.73 6.61
CA ALA A 89 11.39 -10.72 6.65
C ALA A 89 11.99 -11.52 5.48
N SER A 90 11.33 -12.58 5.01
CA SER A 90 11.81 -13.40 3.88
C SER A 90 11.83 -12.63 2.55
N ARG A 91 10.90 -11.68 2.36
CA ARG A 91 10.82 -10.79 1.19
C ARG A 91 11.77 -9.58 1.27
N THR A 92 12.21 -9.29 2.49
CA THR A 92 13.05 -8.16 2.89
C THR A 92 14.54 -8.42 2.61
N ILE A 93 14.94 -9.70 2.56
CA ILE A 93 16.32 -10.11 2.24
C ILE A 93 16.49 -10.15 0.71
N ARG A 94 16.66 -8.98 0.11
CA ARG A 94 17.25 -8.91 -1.23
C ARG A 94 18.75 -9.07 -1.04
N LYS A 95 19.35 -10.13 -1.63
CA LYS A 95 20.80 -10.23 -1.66
C LYS A 95 21.33 -9.02 -2.42
N THR A 96 21.98 -8.12 -1.70
CA THR A 96 22.81 -7.06 -2.28
C THR A 96 23.80 -7.77 -3.22
N LYS A 97 23.83 -7.35 -4.49
CA LYS A 97 24.88 -7.82 -5.40
C LYS A 97 26.23 -7.25 -4.98
#